data_AF-A0A961YAM9-F1
#
_entry.id   AF-A0A961YAM9-F1
#
_cell.length_a   1.000
_cell.length_b   1.000
_cell.length_c   1.000
_cell.angle_alpha   90.00
_cell.angle_beta   90.00
_cell.angle_gamma   90.00
#
_symmetry.space_group_name_H-M   'P 1'
#
loop_
_entity.id
_entity.type
_entity.pdbx_description
1 polymer ?
#
loop_
_entity_poly.entity_id
_entity_poly.type
_entity_poly.pdbx_seq_one_letter_code
_entity_poly.pdbx_strand_id
1 'polypeptide(L)'
;ELQGRLPIRVELRALTEEDFRRILTDTEASLIKQYVALMGTEEVTLDFTDDAIAEIAAIAVAVNSSVENIGARRLQTVMERVLDDISFEGPDKAGETLTIDAAYVRKHVGDLAENADLSRYIL
;
A
#
# COMPACT_ATOMS: atom_id res chain seq x y z
N GLU A 1 14.02 35.16 -18.14
CA GLU A 1 14.90 34.17 -18.80
C GLU A 1 14.45 32.72 -18.63
N LEU A 2 14.05 32.27 -17.42
CA LEU A 2 13.67 30.86 -17.16
C LEU A 2 12.44 30.35 -17.94
N GLN A 3 11.41 31.20 -18.12
CA GLN A 3 10.16 30.81 -18.78
C GLN A 3 10.34 30.43 -20.27
N GLY A 4 11.32 31.02 -20.96
CA GLY A 4 11.61 30.70 -22.36
C GLY A 4 12.42 29.40 -22.54
N ARG A 5 12.97 28.85 -21.45
CA ARG A 5 13.76 27.60 -21.46
C ARG A 5 12.92 26.36 -21.10
N LEU A 6 11.64 26.55 -20.78
CA LEU A 6 10.69 25.47 -20.48
C LEU A 6 9.51 25.50 -21.48
N PRO A 7 9.75 25.18 -22.77
CA PRO A 7 8.74 25.33 -23.83
C PRO A 7 7.65 24.26 -23.78
N ILE A 8 7.94 23.08 -23.23
CA ILE A 8 6.97 21.99 -23.08
C ILE A 8 6.33 22.11 -21.70
N ARG A 9 5.00 22.10 -21.67
CA ARG A 9 4.20 22.11 -20.44
C ARG A 9 3.27 20.91 -20.45
N VAL A 10 3.19 20.26 -19.31
CA VAL A 10 2.25 19.17 -19.07
C VAL A 10 1.73 19.31 -17.65
N GLU A 11 0.46 19.01 -17.46
CA GLU A 11 -0.17 18.96 -16.16
C GLU A 11 -0.52 17.50 -15.86
N LEU A 12 -0.21 17.06 -14.64
CA LEU A 12 -0.55 15.71 -14.19
C LEU A 12 -1.89 15.78 -13.46
N ARG A 13 -2.79 14.85 -13.80
CA ARG A 13 -4.03 14.67 -13.05
C ARG A 13 -3.76 14.04 -11.68
N ALA A 14 -4.64 14.32 -10.72
CA ALA A 14 -4.66 13.60 -9.47
C ALA A 14 -4.96 12.11 -9.71
N LEU A 15 -4.43 11.27 -8.81
CA LEU A 15 -4.66 9.84 -8.80
C LEU A 15 -6.02 9.53 -8.17
N THR A 16 -6.72 8.59 -8.77
CA THR A 16 -7.98 8.01 -8.26
C THR A 16 -7.71 6.72 -7.50
N GLU A 17 -8.70 6.20 -6.76
CA GLU A 17 -8.59 4.91 -6.08
C GLU A 17 -8.27 3.76 -7.04
N GLU A 18 -8.85 3.78 -8.24
CA GLU A 18 -8.54 2.80 -9.29
C GLU A 18 -7.07 2.90 -9.73
N ASP A 19 -6.51 4.12 -9.82
CA ASP A 19 -5.08 4.27 -10.10
C ASP A 19 -4.21 3.67 -8.98
N PHE A 20 -4.63 3.77 -7.71
CA PHE A 20 -3.91 3.14 -6.59
C PHE A 20 -3.93 1.60 -6.70
N ARG A 21 -5.08 1.00 -7.02
CA ARG A 21 -5.18 -0.45 -7.28
C ARG A 21 -4.24 -0.88 -8.41
N ARG A 22 -4.20 -0.11 -9.50
CA ARG A 22 -3.30 -0.38 -10.64
C ARG A 22 -1.82 -0.21 -10.27
N ILE A 23 -1.48 0.78 -9.45
CA ILE A 23 -0.11 0.94 -8.94
C ILE A 23 0.34 -0.31 -8.16
N LEU A 24 -0.55 -0.92 -7.38
CA LEU A 24 -0.27 -2.15 -6.61
C LEU A 24 -0.16 -3.42 -7.48
N THR A 25 -0.68 -3.43 -8.71
CA THR A 25 -0.86 -4.66 -9.51
C THR A 25 -0.17 -4.64 -10.88
N ASP A 26 -0.44 -3.60 -11.67
CA ASP A 26 -0.01 -3.47 -13.06
C ASP A 26 1.48 -3.11 -13.19
N THR A 27 2.09 -2.55 -12.16
CA THR A 27 3.49 -2.12 -12.21
C THR A 27 4.44 -3.32 -12.16
N GLU A 28 5.54 -3.27 -12.92
CA GLU A 28 6.49 -4.39 -13.07
C GLU A 28 7.03 -4.87 -11.71
N ALA A 29 7.44 -3.91 -10.87
CA ALA A 29 7.89 -4.13 -9.50
C ALA A 29 6.95 -3.44 -8.51
N SER A 30 5.67 -3.81 -8.51
CA SER A 30 4.68 -3.26 -7.57
C SER A 30 5.03 -3.59 -6.11
N LEU A 31 4.49 -2.82 -5.16
CA LEU A 31 4.71 -3.10 -3.72
C LEU A 31 4.31 -4.52 -3.35
N ILE A 32 3.17 -5.02 -3.86
CA ILE A 32 2.73 -6.40 -3.64
C ILE A 32 3.78 -7.38 -4.14
N LYS A 33 4.26 -7.23 -5.38
CA LYS A 33 5.28 -8.12 -5.95
C LYS A 33 6.58 -8.08 -5.14
N GLN A 34 6.97 -6.89 -4.66
CA GLN A 34 8.14 -6.74 -3.80
C GLN A 34 7.97 -7.49 -2.47
N TYR A 35 6.83 -7.37 -1.80
CA TYR A 35 6.58 -8.07 -0.53
C TYR A 35 6.42 -9.58 -0.70
N VAL A 36 5.76 -10.04 -1.77
CA VAL A 36 5.69 -11.48 -2.11
C VAL A 36 7.10 -12.03 -2.31
N ALA A 37 7.96 -11.31 -3.04
CA ALA A 37 9.34 -11.74 -3.26
C ALA A 37 10.19 -11.69 -1.97
N LEU A 38 9.99 -10.66 -1.13
CA LEU A 38 10.70 -10.51 0.14
C LEU A 38 10.33 -11.63 1.11
N MET A 39 9.04 -11.91 1.31
CA MET A 39 8.62 -13.02 2.16
C MET A 39 9.04 -14.39 1.60
N GLY A 40 9.14 -14.50 0.27
CA GLY A 40 9.68 -15.68 -0.37
C GLY A 40 11.12 -16.01 0.03
N THR A 41 11.91 -15.06 0.54
CA THR A 41 13.26 -15.35 1.07
C THR A 41 13.22 -16.15 2.38
N GLU A 42 12.11 -16.06 3.11
CA GLU A 42 11.83 -16.82 4.33
C GLU A 42 11.00 -18.09 4.04
N GLU A 43 10.88 -18.48 2.77
CA GLU A 43 10.04 -19.59 2.30
C GLU A 43 8.54 -19.42 2.63
N VAL A 44 8.07 -18.18 2.83
CA VAL A 44 6.66 -17.84 3.06
C VAL A 44 6.02 -17.35 1.77
N THR A 45 4.87 -17.92 1.38
CA THR A 45 4.10 -17.45 0.22
C THR A 45 3.01 -16.49 0.68
N LEU A 46 3.01 -15.25 0.17
CA LEU A 46 1.88 -14.33 0.35
C LEU A 46 0.93 -14.42 -0.84
N ASP A 47 -0.37 -14.55 -0.56
CA ASP A 47 -1.43 -14.55 -1.56
C ASP A 47 -2.39 -13.39 -1.31
N PHE A 48 -2.33 -12.36 -2.16
CA PHE A 48 -3.20 -11.19 -2.05
C PHE A 48 -4.45 -11.38 -2.90
N THR A 49 -5.59 -11.37 -2.23
CA THR A 49 -6.90 -11.38 -2.89
C THR A 49 -7.23 -10.02 -3.50
N ASP A 50 -8.08 -10.00 -4.54
CA ASP A 50 -8.48 -8.75 -5.21
C ASP A 50 -9.17 -7.76 -4.25
N ASP A 51 -9.93 -8.26 -3.27
CA ASP A 51 -10.58 -7.44 -2.26
C ASP A 51 -9.60 -6.87 -1.24
N ALA A 52 -8.52 -7.58 -0.88
CA ALA A 52 -7.45 -6.99 -0.08
C ALA A 52 -6.79 -5.80 -0.80
N ILE A 53 -6.51 -5.95 -2.10
CA ILE A 53 -5.89 -4.88 -2.90
C ILE A 53 -6.82 -3.67 -2.99
N ALA A 54 -8.12 -3.90 -3.17
CA ALA A 54 -9.12 -2.83 -3.14
C ALA A 54 -9.16 -2.13 -1.77
N GLU A 55 -9.15 -2.90 -0.67
CA GLU A 55 -9.19 -2.35 0.69
C GLU A 55 -7.94 -1.51 1.00
N ILE A 56 -6.73 -1.98 0.62
CA ILE A 56 -5.48 -1.23 0.79
C ILE A 56 -5.54 0.11 0.04
N ALA A 57 -6.04 0.10 -1.21
CA ALA A 57 -6.20 1.31 -2.01
C ALA A 57 -7.21 2.28 -1.39
N ALA A 58 -8.36 1.77 -0.93
CA ALA A 58 -9.41 2.56 -0.28
C ALA A 58 -8.91 3.23 1.01
N ILE A 59 -8.21 2.48 1.87
CA ILE A 59 -7.60 3.02 3.09
C ILE A 59 -6.59 4.13 2.77
N ALA A 60 -5.71 3.91 1.78
CA ALA A 60 -4.73 4.92 1.40
C ALA A 60 -5.38 6.22 0.88
N VAL A 61 -6.47 6.12 0.12
CA VAL A 61 -7.25 7.28 -0.33
C VAL A 61 -7.96 7.98 0.83
N ALA A 62 -8.54 7.21 1.76
CA ALA A 62 -9.21 7.73 2.94
C ALA A 62 -8.24 8.53 3.83
N VAL A 63 -7.06 7.98 4.14
CA VAL A 63 -6.03 8.66 4.95
C VAL A 63 -5.48 9.91 4.25
N ASN A 64 -5.28 9.86 2.93
CA ASN A 64 -4.90 11.04 2.16
C ASN A 64 -5.95 12.15 2.22
N SER A 65 -7.23 11.79 2.40
CA SER A 65 -8.34 12.74 2.50
C SER A 65 -8.54 13.30 3.91
N SER A 66 -8.20 12.52 4.95
CA SER A 66 -8.41 12.91 6.35
C SER A 66 -7.21 13.60 7.00
N VAL A 67 -5.98 13.33 6.53
CA VAL A 67 -4.74 13.87 7.12
C VAL A 67 -4.02 14.81 6.16
N GLU A 68 -3.19 14.25 5.27
CA GLU A 68 -2.40 14.97 4.29
C GLU A 68 -2.30 14.11 3.03
N ASN A 69 -2.57 14.71 1.86
CA ASN A 69 -2.49 13.99 0.60
C ASN A 69 -1.04 13.93 0.12
N ILE A 70 -0.39 12.79 0.33
CA ILE A 70 0.96 12.50 -0.17
C ILE A 70 0.95 11.63 -1.43
N GLY A 71 -0.23 11.46 -2.04
CA GLY A 71 -0.45 10.64 -3.23
C GLY A 71 -0.16 9.16 -2.98
N ALA A 72 0.36 8.49 -4.01
CA ALA A 72 0.64 7.06 -3.99
C ALA A 72 1.67 6.62 -2.92
N ARG A 73 2.45 7.54 -2.35
CA ARG A 73 3.40 7.23 -1.27
C ARG A 73 2.71 6.62 -0.05
N ARG A 74 1.44 6.97 0.18
CA ARG A 74 0.61 6.41 1.26
C ARG A 74 0.48 4.89 1.19
N LEU A 75 0.59 4.29 0.00
CA LEU A 75 0.56 2.84 -0.15
C LEU A 75 1.70 2.14 0.59
N GLN A 76 2.85 2.80 0.77
CA GLN A 76 4.01 2.20 1.45
C GLN A 76 3.72 1.98 2.93
N THR A 77 3.32 3.03 3.65
CA THR A 77 3.04 2.97 5.08
C THR A 77 1.85 2.08 5.40
N VAL A 78 0.82 2.09 4.56
CA VAL A 78 -0.32 1.16 4.69
C VAL A 78 0.14 -0.29 4.51
N MET A 79 0.92 -0.60 3.47
CA MET A 79 1.42 -1.96 3.24
C MET A 79 2.34 -2.44 4.36
N GLU A 80 3.27 -1.60 4.81
CA GLU A 80 4.15 -1.89 5.95
C GLU A 80 3.32 -2.27 7.18
N ARG A 81 2.27 -1.49 7.47
CA ARG A 81 1.42 -1.76 8.63
C ARG A 81 0.59 -3.04 8.48
N VAL A 82 0.09 -3.35 7.28
CA VAL A 82 -0.63 -4.62 7.02
C VAL A 82 0.27 -5.82 7.27
N LEU A 83 1.54 -5.74 6.88
CA LEU A 83 2.45 -6.88 6.87
C LEU A 83 3.39 -6.95 8.07
N ASP A 84 3.34 -5.97 8.99
CA ASP A 84 4.22 -5.86 10.16
C ASP A 84 4.34 -7.18 10.95
N ASP A 85 3.21 -7.74 11.36
CA ASP A 85 3.16 -8.98 12.15
C ASP A 85 3.71 -10.19 11.35
N ILE A 86 3.32 -10.33 10.07
CA ILE A 86 3.79 -11.42 9.20
C ILE A 86 5.28 -11.30 8.92
N SER A 87 5.79 -10.09 8.73
CA SER A 87 7.21 -9.87 8.49
C SER A 87 8.05 -10.20 9.73
N PHE A 88 7.49 -10.02 10.93
CA PHE A 88 8.14 -10.40 12.18
C PHE A 88 8.11 -11.93 12.39
N GLU A 89 6.98 -12.57 12.13
CA GLU A 89 6.79 -14.02 12.29
C GLU A 89 7.35 -14.85 11.13
N GLY A 90 7.76 -14.21 10.03
CA GLY A 90 8.17 -14.84 8.77
C GLY A 90 9.12 -16.04 8.93
N PRO A 91 10.23 -15.92 9.68
CA PRO A 91 11.18 -17.01 9.86
C PRO A 91 10.58 -18.28 10.51
N ASP A 92 9.52 -18.12 11.31
CA ASP A 92 8.86 -19.24 11.99
C ASP A 92 7.75 -19.89 11.15
N LYS A 93 7.46 -19.33 9.96
CA LYS A 93 6.35 -19.73 9.07
C LYS A 93 6.82 -20.34 7.74
N ALA A 94 8.08 -20.77 7.65
CA ALA A 94 8.65 -21.36 6.45
C ALA A 94 7.77 -22.50 5.89
N GLY A 95 7.43 -22.43 4.61
CA GLY A 95 6.56 -23.37 3.91
C GLY A 95 5.06 -23.06 4.00
N GLU A 96 4.63 -22.03 4.74
CA GLU A 96 3.24 -21.62 4.81
C GLU A 96 2.83 -20.71 3.63
N THR A 97 1.53 -20.76 3.30
CA THR A 97 0.88 -19.77 2.42
C THR A 97 -0.08 -18.93 3.25
N LEU A 98 0.12 -17.62 3.25
CA LEU A 98 -0.69 -16.65 3.99
C LEU A 98 -1.55 -15.87 3.00
N THR A 99 -2.85 -16.11 3.05
CA THR A 99 -3.83 -15.35 2.27
C THR A 99 -4.14 -14.03 2.98
N ILE A 100 -3.94 -12.93 2.26
CA ILE A 100 -4.29 -11.58 2.67
C ILE A 100 -5.63 -11.23 2.01
N ASP A 101 -6.68 -11.15 2.83
CA ASP A 101 -8.04 -10.75 2.44
C ASP A 101 -8.42 -9.37 2.99
N ALA A 102 -9.55 -8.82 2.57
CA ALA A 102 -10.00 -7.51 3.06
C ALA A 102 -10.24 -7.50 4.59
N ALA A 103 -10.62 -8.65 5.18
CA ALA A 103 -10.80 -8.75 6.63
C ALA A 103 -9.45 -8.65 7.37
N TYR A 104 -8.42 -9.29 6.85
CA TYR A 104 -7.04 -9.17 7.34
C TYR A 104 -6.57 -7.73 7.26
N VAL A 105 -6.73 -7.05 6.11
CA VAL A 105 -6.31 -5.65 5.94
C VAL A 105 -7.01 -4.74 6.98
N ARG A 106 -8.34 -4.85 7.12
CA ARG A 106 -9.11 -4.07 8.11
C ARG A 106 -8.67 -4.33 9.54
N LYS A 107 -8.38 -5.58 9.90
CA LYS A 107 -7.93 -5.93 11.25
C LYS A 107 -6.63 -5.21 11.63
N HIS A 108 -5.70 -5.02 10.69
CA HIS A 108 -4.37 -4.48 11.00
C HIS A 108 -4.29 -2.95 10.82
N VAL A 109 -5.15 -2.35 10.00
CA VAL A 109 -5.08 -0.91 9.66
C VAL A 109 -6.38 -0.13 9.91
N GLY A 110 -7.54 -0.79 10.03
CA GLY A 110 -8.85 -0.14 10.11
C GLY A 110 -8.95 0.89 11.24
N ASP A 111 -8.67 0.48 12.48
CA ASP A 111 -8.74 1.38 13.64
C ASP A 111 -7.76 2.56 13.56
N LEU A 112 -6.60 2.35 12.91
CA LEU A 112 -5.59 3.39 12.73
C LEU A 112 -6.03 4.42 11.70
N ALA A 113 -6.67 3.98 10.62
CA ALA A 113 -7.16 4.82 9.55
C ALA A 113 -8.37 5.69 9.97
N GLU A 114 -9.19 5.21 10.91
CA GLU A 114 -10.32 5.97 11.45
C GLU A 114 -9.90 7.10 12.40
N ASN A 115 -8.73 6.98 13.03
CA ASN A 115 -8.21 7.99 13.96
C ASN A 115 -7.19 8.91 13.28
N ALA A 116 -7.59 10.14 13.00
CA ALA A 116 -6.74 11.12 12.31
C ALA A 116 -5.41 11.43 13.03
N ASP A 117 -5.41 11.45 14.37
CA ASP A 117 -4.18 11.69 15.13
C ASP A 117 -3.22 10.50 15.01
N LEU A 118 -3.72 9.26 15.19
CA LEU A 118 -2.90 8.06 15.02
C LEU A 118 -2.40 7.91 13.58
N SER A 119 -3.29 8.11 12.61
CA SER A 119 -2.94 8.12 11.18
C SER A 119 -1.80 9.09 10.90
N ARG A 120 -1.79 10.29 11.49
CA ARG A 120 -0.73 11.27 11.24
C ARG A 120 0.67 10.83 11.69
N TYR A 121 0.76 9.97 12.71
CA TYR A 121 2.04 9.50 13.25
C TYR A 121 2.46 8.13 12.72
N ILE A 122 1.50 7.30 12.31
CA ILE A 122 1.73 5.89 11.96
C ILE A 122 1.54 5.62 10.46
N LEU A 123 0.62 6.33 9.80
CA LEU A 123 0.19 6.07 8.42
C LEU A 123 0.56 7.18 7.45
#